data_AF-A0A0D6L8H5-F1
#
_entry.id   AF-A0A0D6L8H5-F1
#
_cell.length_a   1.000
_cell.length_b   1.000
_cell.length_c   1.000
_cell.angle_alpha   90.00
_cell.angle_beta   90.00
_cell.angle_gamma   90.00
#
_symmetry.space_group_name_H-M   'P 1'
#
loop_
_entity.id
_entity.type
_entity.pdbx_description
1 polymer ?
#
loop_
_entity_poly.entity_id
_entity_poly.type
_entity_poly.pdbx_seq_one_letter_code
_entity_poly.pdbx_strand_id
1 'polypeptide(L)'
;MFVGTDECPIDFLPEMQFCAAQGMDHRKCCAATGVADTAAGDKCLTFCDQRPDLYTPINYSYAPCYDRFENMKRCFYNEIRGAAEKHFIPMVKKSMTP
;
A
#
# COMPACT_ATOMS: atom_id res chain seq x y z
N MET A 1 -2.57 15.16 1.59
CA MET A 1 -3.93 14.60 1.62
C MET A 1 -4.67 15.10 2.85
N PHE A 2 -4.86 16.41 2.92
CA PHE A 2 -5.88 17.03 3.75
C PHE A 2 -7.06 17.34 2.84
N VAL A 3 -8.22 16.78 3.19
CA VAL A 3 -9.43 16.83 2.39
C VAL A 3 -9.82 18.29 2.12
N GLY A 4 -9.72 18.74 0.87
CA GLY A 4 -10.27 20.03 0.40
C GLY A 4 -9.27 21.10 -0.06
N THR A 5 -7.95 20.88 0.06
CA THR A 5 -6.94 21.87 -0.40
C THR A 5 -5.88 21.31 -1.34
N ASP A 6 -5.84 19.99 -1.55
CA ASP A 6 -4.85 19.35 -2.42
C ASP A 6 -5.37 19.25 -3.87
N GLU A 7 -4.49 19.44 -4.84
CA GLU A 7 -4.79 19.38 -6.28
C GLU A 7 -5.27 18.00 -6.76
N CYS A 8 -5.11 16.95 -5.96
CA CYS A 8 -5.52 15.58 -6.29
C CYS A 8 -6.85 15.21 -5.63
N PRO A 9 -7.96 15.11 -6.39
CA PRO A 9 -9.23 14.59 -5.88
C PRO A 9 -9.09 13.21 -5.23
N ILE A 10 -9.89 12.96 -4.18
CA ILE A 10 -9.94 11.66 -3.48
C ILE A 10 -10.29 10.51 -4.43
N ASP A 11 -10.97 10.78 -5.53
CA ASP A 11 -11.36 9.78 -6.53
C ASP A 11 -10.16 9.08 -7.18
N PHE A 12 -8.99 9.70 -7.21
CA PHE A 12 -7.75 9.10 -7.74
C PHE A 12 -6.98 8.27 -6.71
N LEU A 13 -7.40 8.32 -5.46
CA LEU A 13 -6.70 7.65 -4.37
C LEU A 13 -6.61 6.12 -4.55
N PRO A 14 -7.65 5.41 -5.04
CA PRO A 14 -7.53 3.99 -5.38
C PRO A 14 -6.41 3.69 -6.38
N GLU A 15 -6.28 4.52 -7.43
CA GLU A 15 -5.25 4.34 -8.46
C GLU A 15 -3.84 4.62 -7.91
N MET A 16 -3.69 5.67 -7.10
CA MET A 16 -2.42 5.98 -6.43
C MET A 16 -1.97 4.86 -5.49
N GLN A 17 -2.91 4.31 -4.70
CA GLN A 17 -2.64 3.20 -3.79
C GLN A 17 -2.27 1.92 -4.56
N PHE A 18 -2.99 1.62 -5.64
CA PHE A 18 -2.69 0.49 -6.52
C PHE A 18 -1.26 0.56 -7.06
N CYS A 19 -0.85 1.73 -7.56
CA CYS A 19 0.50 1.97 -8.05
C CYS A 19 1.55 1.80 -6.94
N ALA A 20 1.32 2.42 -5.78
CA ALA A 20 2.24 2.35 -4.64
C ALA A 20 2.42 0.92 -4.10
N ALA A 21 1.38 0.11 -4.14
CA ALA A 21 1.38 -1.27 -3.67
C ALA A 21 1.79 -2.30 -4.74
N GLN A 22 2.10 -1.86 -5.97
CA GLN A 22 2.44 -2.72 -7.12
C GLN A 22 1.40 -3.81 -7.43
N GLY A 23 0.12 -3.56 -7.17
CA GLY A 23 -0.91 -4.56 -7.44
C GLY A 23 -0.85 -5.80 -6.53
N MET A 24 -0.25 -5.70 -5.33
CA MET A 24 -0.01 -6.81 -4.42
C MET A 24 -0.89 -6.78 -3.17
N ASP A 25 -0.93 -7.90 -2.44
CA ASP A 25 -1.60 -8.04 -1.14
C ASP A 25 -0.60 -7.88 0.01
N HIS A 26 -0.69 -6.76 0.73
CA HIS A 26 0.15 -6.38 1.87
C HIS A 26 -0.58 -6.56 3.22
N ARG A 27 -1.77 -7.18 3.24
CA ARG A 27 -2.62 -7.27 4.45
C ARG A 27 -1.90 -7.88 5.64
N LYS A 28 -0.99 -8.84 5.41
CA LYS A 28 -0.20 -9.46 6.49
C LYS A 28 0.67 -8.44 7.23
N CYS A 29 1.41 -7.60 6.50
CA CYS A 29 2.20 -6.54 7.11
C CYS A 29 1.31 -5.47 7.75
N CYS A 30 0.24 -5.07 7.06
CA CYS A 30 -0.67 -4.04 7.55
C CYS A 30 -1.36 -4.44 8.87
N ALA A 31 -1.85 -5.67 8.98
CA ALA A 31 -2.42 -6.19 10.22
C ALA A 31 -1.38 -6.22 11.34
N ALA A 32 -0.15 -6.68 11.05
CA ALA A 32 0.93 -6.73 12.04
C ALA A 32 1.42 -5.35 12.51
N THR A 33 1.19 -4.31 11.72
CA THR A 33 1.62 -2.93 12.01
C THR A 33 0.47 -2.04 12.49
N GLY A 34 -0.70 -2.61 12.80
CA GLY A 34 -1.80 -1.86 13.41
C GLY A 34 -2.57 -0.95 12.45
N VAL A 35 -2.63 -1.30 11.15
CA VAL A 35 -3.44 -0.54 10.18
C VAL A 35 -4.94 -0.62 10.52
N ALA A 36 -5.39 -1.73 11.12
CA ALA A 36 -6.76 -1.88 11.61
C ALA A 36 -7.01 -1.16 12.96
N ASP A 37 -5.97 -0.64 13.63
CA ASP A 37 -6.07 0.01 14.94
C ASP A 37 -6.49 1.48 14.78
N THR A 38 -7.66 1.68 14.17
CA THR A 38 -8.32 2.97 13.94
C THR A 38 -9.81 2.84 14.24
N ALA A 39 -10.53 3.98 14.27
CA ALA A 39 -11.98 3.96 14.43
C ALA A 39 -12.73 3.24 13.27
N ALA A 40 -12.10 3.05 12.11
CA ALA A 40 -12.67 2.35 10.96
C ALA A 40 -12.38 0.83 10.97
N GLY A 41 -11.53 0.34 11.88
CA GLY A 41 -11.25 -1.08 12.08
C GLY A 41 -10.68 -1.78 10.83
N ASP A 42 -11.09 -3.03 10.63
CA ASP A 42 -10.62 -3.88 9.54
C ASP A 42 -10.89 -3.33 8.13
N LYS A 43 -11.80 -2.36 7.98
CA LYS A 43 -12.01 -1.65 6.70
C LYS A 43 -10.71 -1.02 6.19
N CYS A 44 -9.80 -0.64 7.08
CA CYS A 44 -8.51 -0.07 6.68
C CYS A 44 -7.58 -1.06 6.00
N LEU A 45 -7.78 -2.38 6.20
CA LEU A 45 -7.01 -3.41 5.51
C LEU A 45 -7.34 -3.50 4.03
N THR A 46 -8.46 -2.92 3.58
CA THR A 46 -8.80 -2.82 2.16
C THR A 46 -7.79 -1.96 1.39
N PHE A 47 -7.18 -0.95 2.02
CA PHE A 47 -6.08 -0.21 1.40
C PHE A 47 -4.81 -1.04 1.21
N CYS A 48 -4.70 -2.17 1.91
CA CYS A 48 -3.52 -3.04 1.84
C CYS A 48 -3.68 -4.20 0.86
N ASP A 49 -4.91 -4.52 0.45
CA ASP A 49 -5.15 -5.47 -0.64
C ASP A 49 -5.35 -4.68 -1.93
N GLN A 50 -4.30 -4.57 -2.73
CA GLN A 50 -4.33 -3.80 -3.97
C GLN A 50 -4.23 -4.70 -5.19
N ARG A 51 -4.59 -5.98 -5.08
CA ARG A 51 -4.59 -6.89 -6.24
C ARG A 51 -5.55 -6.37 -7.32
N PRO A 52 -5.25 -6.62 -8.61
CA PRO A 52 -6.14 -6.26 -9.71
C PRO A 52 -7.57 -6.75 -9.47
N ASP A 53 -8.54 -6.06 -10.07
CA ASP A 53 -9.97 -6.36 -10.02
C ASP A 53 -10.66 -6.19 -8.65
N LEU A 54 -9.93 -5.77 -7.61
CA LEU A 54 -10.49 -5.36 -6.32
C LEU A 54 -10.75 -3.85 -6.31
N TYR A 55 -11.86 -3.42 -6.91
CA TYR A 55 -12.30 -2.04 -6.79
C TYR A 55 -13.02 -1.81 -5.46
N THR A 56 -12.49 -0.90 -4.65
CA THR A 56 -13.17 -0.46 -3.42
C THR A 56 -13.61 1.00 -3.58
N PRO A 57 -14.92 1.28 -3.57
CA PRO A 57 -15.41 2.65 -3.56
C PRO A 57 -15.04 3.32 -2.22
N ILE A 58 -14.03 4.18 -2.25
CA ILE A 58 -13.58 4.94 -1.09
C ILE A 58 -14.57 6.08 -0.84
N ASN A 59 -15.10 6.13 0.36
CA ASN A 59 -15.96 7.21 0.85
C ASN A 59 -15.42 7.76 2.18
N TYR A 60 -16.09 8.76 2.74
CA TYR A 60 -15.65 9.42 3.99
C TYR A 60 -15.54 8.48 5.21
N SER A 61 -16.18 7.30 5.21
CA SER A 61 -16.04 6.33 6.31
C SER A 61 -14.62 5.73 6.41
N TYR A 62 -13.79 5.91 5.39
CA TYR A 62 -12.40 5.48 5.38
C TYR A 62 -11.42 6.56 5.86
N ALA A 63 -11.89 7.76 6.17
CA ALA A 63 -11.03 8.85 6.64
C ALA A 63 -10.13 8.46 7.83
N PRO A 64 -10.61 7.70 8.86
CA PRO A 64 -9.76 7.28 9.97
C PRO A 64 -8.60 6.36 9.56
N CYS A 65 -8.66 5.71 8.40
CA CYS A 65 -7.59 4.82 7.95
C CYS A 65 -6.31 5.59 7.60
N TYR A 66 -6.41 6.87 7.24
CA TYR A 66 -5.25 7.69 6.92
C TYR A 66 -4.38 8.04 8.14
N ASP A 67 -4.89 7.86 9.36
CA ASP A 67 -4.07 7.93 10.59
C ASP A 67 -2.93 6.90 10.58
N ARG A 68 -3.09 5.83 9.78
CA ARG A 68 -2.11 4.74 9.59
C ARG A 68 -1.44 4.76 8.22
N PHE A 69 -1.52 5.88 7.48
CA PHE A 69 -0.99 5.98 6.13
C PHE A 69 0.52 5.68 6.04
N GLU A 70 1.31 6.12 7.02
CA GLU A 70 2.74 5.80 7.08
C GLU A 70 3.01 4.29 7.25
N ASN A 71 2.17 3.60 8.02
CA ASN A 71 2.27 2.15 8.23
C ASN A 71 1.99 1.41 6.92
N MET A 72 0.95 1.83 6.17
CA MET A 72 0.64 1.30 4.85
C MET A 72 1.83 1.48 3.89
N LYS A 73 2.33 2.73 3.73
CA LYS A 73 3.48 3.03 2.86
C LYS A 73 4.71 2.22 3.20
N ARG A 74 5.01 2.05 4.49
CA ARG A 74 6.16 1.28 4.95
C ARG A 74 6.02 -0.20 4.60
N CYS A 75 4.82 -0.77 4.72
CA CYS A 75 4.56 -2.13 4.28
C CYS A 75 4.79 -2.28 2.78
N PHE A 76 4.22 -1.39 1.96
CA PHE A 76 4.38 -1.42 0.51
C PHE A 76 5.85 -1.37 0.12
N TYR A 77 6.57 -0.38 0.63
CA TYR A 77 7.98 -0.20 0.32
C TYR A 77 8.83 -1.42 0.70
N ASN A 78 8.65 -1.96 1.91
CA ASN A 78 9.48 -3.07 2.39
C ASN A 78 9.24 -4.35 1.61
N GLU A 79 7.99 -4.68 1.30
CA GLU A 79 7.66 -5.89 0.55
C GLU A 79 8.12 -5.78 -0.90
N ILE A 80 7.88 -4.62 -1.55
CA ILE A 80 8.34 -4.36 -2.92
C ILE A 80 9.86 -4.38 -3.01
N ARG A 81 10.56 -3.69 -2.10
CA ARG A 81 12.02 -3.71 -2.04
C ARG A 81 12.52 -5.14 -1.84
N GLY A 82 11.94 -5.89 -0.91
CA GLY A 82 12.33 -7.28 -0.66
C GLY A 82 12.08 -8.19 -1.87
N ALA A 83 10.99 -7.99 -2.62
CA ALA A 83 10.72 -8.70 -3.86
C ALA A 83 11.75 -8.35 -4.95
N ALA A 84 12.05 -7.06 -5.12
CA ALA A 84 13.05 -6.58 -6.06
C ALA A 84 14.46 -7.11 -5.73
N GLU A 85 14.88 -7.05 -4.47
CA GLU A 85 16.16 -7.57 -4.02
C GLU A 85 16.30 -9.07 -4.32
N LYS A 86 15.27 -9.87 -4.02
CA LYS A 86 15.25 -11.31 -4.31
C LYS A 86 15.33 -11.61 -5.80
N HIS A 87 14.72 -10.78 -6.65
CA HIS A 87 14.69 -10.99 -8.09
C HIS A 87 15.96 -10.51 -8.79
N PHE A 88 16.40 -9.29 -8.50
CA PHE A 88 17.45 -8.61 -9.26
C PHE A 88 18.86 -8.85 -8.71
N ILE A 89 19.06 -8.98 -7.38
CA ILE A 89 20.42 -9.17 -6.81
C ILE A 89 21.11 -10.42 -7.37
N PRO A 90 20.45 -11.59 -7.47
CA PRO A 90 21.09 -12.77 -8.06
C PRO A 90 21.50 -12.56 -9.51
N MET A 91 20.71 -11.82 -10.29
CA MET A 91 21.00 -11.53 -11.70
C MET A 91 22.26 -10.65 -11.84
N VAL A 92 22.36 -9.60 -11.02
CA VAL A 92 23.53 -8.70 -10.99
C VAL A 92 24.80 -9.45 -10.55
N LYS A 93 24.70 -10.31 -9.52
CA LYS A 93 25.85 -11.12 -9.07
C LYS A 93 26.34 -12.06 -10.18
N LYS A 94 25.42 -12.70 -10.92
CA LYS A 94 25.74 -13.59 -12.03
C LYS A 94 26.39 -12.86 -13.22
N SER A 95 26.04 -11.60 -13.46
CA SER A 95 26.66 -10.81 -14.54
C SER A 95 28.04 -10.24 -14.17
N MET A 96 28.40 -10.24 -12.88
CA MET A 96 29.68 -9.72 -12.37
C MET A 96 30.70 -10.81 -12.04
N THR A 97 30.34 -12.10 -12.12
CA THR A 97 31.30 -13.20 -12.03
C THR A 97 32.07 -13.33 -13.35
N PRO A 98 33.42 -13.34 -13.34
CA PRO A 98 34.25 -13.46 -14.53
C PRO A 98 34.09 -14.81 -15.24
#